data_AF-Q9BMI7-F1
#
_entry.id   AF-Q9BMI7-F1
#
_cell.length_a   1.000
_cell.length_b   1.000
_cell.length_c   1.000
_cell.angle_alpha   90.00
_cell.angle_beta   90.00
_cell.angle_gamma   90.00
#
_symmetry.space_group_name_H-M   'P 1'
#
loop_
_entity.id
_entity.type
_entity.pdbx_description
1 polymer ?
#
loop_
_entity_poly.entity_id
_entity_poly.type
_entity_poly.pdbx_seq_one_letter_code
_entity_poly.pdbx_strand_id
1 'polypeptide(L)'
;WYVGPVCGTSDPYVLNHYGEFWVALEGVRLLVERAAELLDQAWAKGPSPSESERGELAIAIATAKVAATRNGLELCSRLFEVTGARSTHASLRLDRHWRNLRTQTLHDPVDYKLHELEDWALNQSLPIPTFYS
;
A
#
# COMPACT_ATOMS: atom_id res chain seq x y z
N TRP A 1 28.58 7.26 27.89
CA TRP A 1 27.58 7.35 26.81
C TRP A 1 26.24 6.99 27.39
N TYR A 2 25.47 8.01 27.77
CA TYR A 2 24.14 7.84 28.36
C TYR A 2 23.24 7.18 27.30
N VAL A 3 22.84 5.93 27.53
CA VAL A 3 21.74 5.33 26.78
C VAL A 3 20.50 5.98 27.38
N GLY A 4 19.96 7.00 26.72
CA GLY A 4 18.72 7.63 27.17
C GLY A 4 17.60 6.60 27.32
N PRO A 5 16.60 6.82 28.19
CA PRO A 5 15.54 5.85 28.53
C PRO A 5 14.58 5.51 27.37
N VAL A 6 14.87 6.01 26.17
CA VAL A 6 14.00 6.05 24.99
C VAL A 6 14.21 4.85 24.04
N CYS A 7 15.09 3.91 24.41
CA CYS A 7 15.44 2.76 23.58
C CYS A 7 14.94 1.48 24.23
N GLY A 8 13.66 1.15 23.99
CA GLY A 8 13.08 -0.10 24.45
C GLY A 8 11.69 -0.33 23.87
N THR A 9 11.26 -1.58 23.83
CA THR A 9 9.92 -2.01 23.39
C THR A 9 8.76 -1.44 24.24
N SER A 10 9.08 -0.74 25.33
CA SER A 10 8.13 -0.10 26.25
C SER A 10 8.10 1.42 26.13
N ASP A 11 8.87 2.01 25.20
CA ASP A 11 8.77 3.45 24.93
C ASP A 11 7.40 3.77 24.30
N PRO A 12 6.63 4.74 24.84
CA PRO A 12 5.27 5.03 24.38
C PRO A 12 5.22 5.56 22.95
N TYR A 13 6.25 6.27 22.49
CA TYR A 13 6.31 6.76 21.11
C TYR A 13 6.65 5.63 20.14
N VAL A 14 7.55 4.72 20.52
CA VAL A 14 7.83 3.50 19.74
C VAL A 14 6.56 2.66 19.60
N LEU A 15 5.82 2.44 20.69
CA LEU A 15 4.55 1.72 20.66
C LEU A 15 3.51 2.41 19.78
N ASN A 16 3.41 3.74 19.84
CA ASN A 16 2.50 4.49 18.98
C ASN A 16 2.81 4.29 17.49
N HIS A 17 4.08 4.43 17.09
CA HIS A 17 4.50 4.19 15.70
C HIS A 17 4.17 2.79 15.22
N TYR A 18 4.44 1.76 16.03
CA TYR A 18 4.08 0.38 15.69
C TYR A 18 2.55 0.19 15.60
N GLY A 19 1.77 0.88 16.43
CA GLY A 19 0.31 0.89 16.33
C GLY A 19 -0.19 1.49 15.02
N GLU A 20 0.36 2.63 14.61
CA GLU A 20 0.06 3.26 13.32
C GLU A 20 0.43 2.34 12.15
N PHE A 21 1.62 1.74 12.18
CA PHE A 21 2.06 0.78 11.15
C PHE A 21 1.15 -0.44 11.09
N TRP A 22 0.70 -0.95 12.25
CA TRP A 22 -0.20 -2.09 12.31
C TRP A 22 -1.54 -1.79 11.65
N VAL A 23 -2.18 -0.67 12.00
CA VAL A 23 -3.46 -0.25 11.41
C VAL A 23 -3.33 -0.07 9.89
N ALA A 24 -2.25 0.58 9.45
CA ALA A 24 -1.99 0.78 8.03
C ALA A 24 -1.82 -0.54 7.27
N LEU A 25 -1.06 -1.49 7.84
CA LEU A 25 -0.82 -2.81 7.24
C LEU A 25 -2.10 -3.66 7.18
N GLU A 26 -2.89 -3.69 8.24
CA GLU A 26 -4.15 -4.45 8.27
C GLU A 26 -5.13 -3.92 7.21
N GLY A 27 -5.26 -2.60 7.08
CA GLY A 27 -6.07 -1.98 6.03
C GLY A 27 -5.62 -2.39 4.62
N VAL A 28 -4.30 -2.36 4.37
CA VAL A 28 -3.75 -2.77 3.06
C VAL A 28 -3.94 -4.27 2.80
N ARG A 29 -3.71 -5.13 3.79
CA ARG A 29 -3.89 -6.59 3.67
C ARG A 29 -5.31 -6.95 3.24
N LEU A 30 -6.30 -6.42 3.95
CA LEU A 30 -7.71 -6.69 3.65
C LEU A 30 -8.12 -6.16 2.26
N LEU A 31 -7.61 -5.00 1.84
CA LEU A 31 -7.88 -4.47 0.50
C LEU A 31 -7.27 -5.37 -0.59
N VAL A 32 -6.07 -5.89 -0.38
CA VAL A 32 -5.40 -6.80 -1.32
C VAL A 32 -6.11 -8.14 -1.37
N GLU A 33 -6.49 -8.71 -0.23
CA GLU A 33 -7.24 -9.97 -0.14
C GLU A 33 -8.58 -9.86 -0.87
N ARG A 34 -9.35 -8.79 -0.63
CA ARG A 34 -10.60 -8.53 -1.36
C ARG A 34 -10.39 -8.44 -2.87
N ALA A 35 -9.34 -7.75 -3.32
CA ALA A 35 -9.05 -7.64 -4.75
C ALA A 35 -8.64 -9.00 -5.35
N ALA A 36 -7.91 -9.83 -4.61
CA ALA A 36 -7.54 -11.19 -5.03
C ALA A 36 -8.76 -12.10 -5.12
N GLU A 37 -9.68 -12.05 -4.15
CA GLU A 37 -10.93 -12.83 -4.19
C GLU A 37 -11.80 -12.46 -5.41
N LEU A 38 -11.94 -11.16 -5.71
CA LEU A 38 -12.66 -10.70 -6.89
C LEU A 38 -11.96 -11.13 -8.20
N LEU A 39 -10.63 -11.14 -8.21
CA LEU A 39 -9.86 -11.63 -9.34
C LEU A 39 -10.12 -13.12 -9.57
N ASP A 40 -10.10 -13.94 -8.52
CA ASP A 40 -10.38 -15.38 -8.61
C ASP A 40 -11.80 -15.64 -9.14
N GLN A 41 -12.78 -14.87 -8.67
CA GLN A 41 -14.17 -14.96 -9.14
C GLN A 41 -14.32 -14.58 -10.62
N ALA A 42 -13.66 -13.50 -11.05
CA ALA A 42 -13.66 -13.08 -12.45
C ALA A 42 -12.93 -14.09 -13.35
N TRP A 43 -11.80 -14.61 -12.87
CA TRP A 43 -11.00 -15.61 -13.58
C TRP A 43 -11.77 -16.92 -13.78
N ALA A 44 -12.53 -17.37 -12.78
CA ALA A 44 -13.35 -18.58 -12.85
C ALA A 44 -14.42 -18.54 -13.96
N LYS A 45 -14.79 -17.36 -14.47
CA LYS A 45 -15.75 -17.17 -15.57
C LYS A 45 -15.11 -17.33 -16.96
N GLY A 46 -13.79 -17.51 -17.04
CA GLY A 46 -13.07 -17.69 -18.29
C GLY A 46 -13.25 -16.49 -19.22
N PRO A 47 -13.71 -16.67 -20.48
CA PRO A 47 -13.81 -15.59 -21.45
C PRO A 47 -15.00 -14.65 -21.24
N SER A 48 -15.85 -14.88 -20.22
CA SER A 48 -17.15 -14.21 -20.09
C SER A 48 -17.39 -13.40 -18.81
N PRO A 49 -16.42 -12.67 -18.22
CA PRO A 49 -16.75 -11.68 -17.20
C PRO A 49 -17.54 -10.52 -17.81
N SER A 50 -18.53 -9.99 -17.09
CA SER A 50 -19.26 -8.81 -17.54
C SER A 50 -18.42 -7.54 -17.43
N GLU A 51 -18.79 -6.48 -18.15
CA GLU A 51 -18.13 -5.17 -18.05
C GLU A 51 -18.17 -4.62 -16.61
N SER A 52 -19.32 -4.79 -15.92
CA SER A 52 -19.46 -4.39 -14.51
C SER A 52 -18.48 -5.12 -13.62
N GLU A 53 -18.39 -6.45 -13.77
CA GLU A 53 -17.50 -7.29 -12.95
C GLU A 53 -16.03 -6.93 -13.17
N ARG A 54 -15.64 -6.69 -14.43
CA ARG A 54 -14.28 -6.23 -14.76
C ARG A 54 -14.01 -4.85 -14.16
N GLY A 55 -14.97 -3.92 -14.27
CA GLY A 55 -14.86 -2.58 -13.74
C GLY A 55 -14.75 -2.54 -12.21
N GLU A 56 -15.60 -3.28 -11.51
CA GLU A 56 -15.57 -3.42 -10.05
C GLU A 56 -14.25 -4.05 -9.57
N LEU A 57 -13.76 -5.07 -10.29
CA LEU A 57 -12.44 -5.65 -10.03
C LEU A 57 -11.32 -4.60 -10.22
N ALA A 58 -11.36 -3.82 -11.31
CA ALA A 58 -10.38 -2.77 -11.57
C ALA A 58 -10.36 -1.72 -10.45
N ILE A 59 -11.54 -1.31 -9.95
CA ILE A 59 -11.67 -0.41 -8.80
C ILE A 59 -11.08 -1.03 -7.53
N ALA A 60 -11.36 -2.31 -7.26
CA ALA A 60 -10.81 -2.99 -6.09
C ALA A 60 -9.27 -3.05 -6.13
N ILE A 61 -8.69 -3.41 -7.28
CA ILE A 61 -7.24 -3.44 -7.51
C ILE A 61 -6.63 -2.04 -7.37
N ALA A 62 -7.23 -1.02 -8.00
CA ALA A 62 -6.75 0.36 -7.92
C ALA A 62 -6.79 0.89 -6.47
N THR A 63 -7.86 0.60 -5.73
CA THR A 63 -7.99 0.96 -4.31
C THR A 63 -6.88 0.33 -3.47
N ALA A 64 -6.66 -0.98 -3.63
CA ALA A 64 -5.61 -1.70 -2.92
C ALA A 64 -4.21 -1.15 -3.27
N LYS A 65 -3.96 -0.85 -4.55
CA LYS A 65 -2.71 -0.27 -5.04
C LYS A 65 -2.41 1.10 -4.45
N VAL A 66 -3.39 2.01 -4.43
CA VAL A 66 -3.22 3.35 -3.86
C VAL A 66 -2.92 3.26 -2.36
N ALA A 67 -3.67 2.43 -1.64
CA ALA A 67 -3.45 2.20 -0.21
C ALA A 67 -2.07 1.61 0.07
N ALA A 68 -1.66 0.57 -0.65
CA ALA A 68 -0.36 -0.07 -0.51
C ALA A 68 0.80 0.90 -0.83
N THR A 69 0.63 1.73 -1.86
CA THR A 69 1.63 2.73 -2.28
C THR A 69 1.87 3.76 -1.20
N ARG A 70 0.79 4.42 -0.73
CA ARG A 70 0.89 5.50 0.26
C ARG A 70 1.39 4.99 1.61
N ASN A 71 0.72 3.97 2.16
CA ASN A 71 1.06 3.42 3.48
C ASN A 71 2.42 2.73 3.47
N GLY A 72 2.74 2.00 2.40
CA GLY A 72 4.02 1.30 2.29
C GLY A 72 5.21 2.26 2.22
N LEU A 73 5.11 3.35 1.44
CA LEU A 73 6.18 4.35 1.34
C LEU A 73 6.40 5.07 2.67
N GLU A 74 5.31 5.46 3.33
CA GLU A 74 5.34 6.12 4.64
C GLU A 74 6.00 5.21 5.68
N LEU A 75 5.54 3.96 5.80
CA LEU A 75 6.08 2.98 6.74
C LEU A 75 7.57 2.72 6.49
N CYS A 76 7.98 2.52 5.23
CA CYS A 76 9.38 2.26 4.90
C CYS A 76 10.30 3.45 5.25
N SER A 77 9.76 4.66 5.30
CA SER A 77 10.50 5.86 5.72
C SER A 77 10.51 6.01 7.24
N ARG A 78 9.33 5.93 7.88
CA ARG A 78 9.16 6.16 9.33
C ARG A 78 9.70 5.04 10.22
N LEU A 79 9.98 3.86 9.67
CA LEU A 79 10.64 2.77 10.38
C LEU A 79 11.97 3.21 11.05
N PHE A 80 12.67 4.20 10.49
CA PHE A 80 13.93 4.69 11.06
C PHE A 80 13.74 5.43 12.39
N GLU A 81 12.57 5.99 12.66
CA GLU A 81 12.24 6.68 13.91
C GLU A 81 12.18 5.72 15.10
N VAL A 82 11.81 4.45 14.87
CA VAL A 82 11.73 3.41 15.90
C VAL A 82 12.94 2.48 15.97
N THR A 83 13.77 2.46 14.92
CA THR A 83 15.00 1.64 14.89
C THR A 83 16.26 2.41 15.29
N GLY A 84 16.19 3.75 15.29
CA GLY A 84 17.23 4.65 15.79
C GLY A 84 18.44 4.80 14.86
N ALA A 85 19.31 5.77 15.16
CA ALA A 85 20.38 6.21 14.26
C ALA A 85 21.34 5.07 13.79
N ARG A 86 21.54 4.02 14.61
CA ARG A 86 22.41 2.88 14.26
C ARG A 86 21.86 2.01 13.14
N SER A 87 20.55 2.04 12.89
CA SER A 87 19.90 1.23 11.85
C SER A 87 20.24 1.71 10.43
N THR A 88 20.81 2.91 10.30
CA THR A 88 21.28 3.48 9.03
C THR A 88 22.63 2.94 8.57
N HIS A 89 23.25 2.04 9.33
CA HIS A 89 24.54 1.44 8.95
C HIS A 89 24.43 0.70 7.61
N ALA A 90 25.32 1.03 6.67
CA ALA A 90 25.23 0.58 5.28
C ALA A 90 25.19 -0.95 5.10
N SER A 91 25.80 -1.72 6.01
CA SER A 91 25.76 -3.18 5.96
C SER A 91 24.36 -3.77 6.19
N LEU A 92 23.46 -3.05 6.88
CA LEU A 92 22.10 -3.50 7.18
C LEU A 92 21.16 -3.33 5.98
N ARG A 93 21.44 -2.33 5.14
CA ARG A 93 20.67 -1.99 3.92
C ARG A 93 19.16 -1.90 4.16
N LEU A 94 18.71 -1.38 5.32
CA LEU A 94 17.28 -1.28 5.65
C LEU A 94 16.53 -0.32 4.71
N ASP A 95 17.24 0.67 4.17
CA ASP A 95 16.78 1.60 3.15
C ASP A 95 16.36 0.91 1.83
N ARG A 96 16.74 -0.37 1.61
CA ARG A 96 16.35 -1.13 0.42
C ARG A 96 14.85 -1.23 0.24
N HIS A 97 14.08 -1.29 1.33
CA HIS A 97 12.63 -1.42 1.28
C HIS A 97 12.02 -0.15 0.69
N TRP A 98 12.41 1.01 1.20
CA TRP A 98 11.98 2.30 0.66
C TRP A 98 12.43 2.48 -0.79
N ARG A 99 13.71 2.21 -1.11
CA ARG A 99 14.22 2.36 -2.49
C ARG A 99 13.48 1.47 -3.49
N ASN A 100 13.25 0.21 -3.15
CA ASN A 100 12.55 -0.72 -4.03
C ASN A 100 11.10 -0.27 -4.26
N LEU A 101 10.40 0.09 -3.18
CA LEU A 101 9.01 0.52 -3.29
C LEU A 101 8.89 1.86 -4.01
N ARG A 102 9.77 2.83 -3.73
CA ARG A 102 9.81 4.14 -4.43
C ARG A 102 10.01 3.98 -5.92
N THR A 103 10.87 3.07 -6.35
CA THR A 103 11.08 2.79 -7.77
C THR A 103 9.85 2.13 -8.38
N GLN A 104 9.30 1.09 -7.75
CA GLN A 104 8.18 0.34 -8.33
C GLN A 104 6.89 1.16 -8.40
N THR A 105 6.61 1.98 -7.39
CA THR A 105 5.41 2.83 -7.31
C THR A 105 5.38 3.95 -8.34
N LEU A 106 6.47 4.18 -9.09
CA LEU A 106 6.54 5.16 -10.18
C LEU A 106 6.09 4.61 -11.54
N HIS A 107 5.91 3.28 -11.69
CA HIS A 107 5.57 2.68 -12.98
C HIS A 107 4.23 3.18 -13.55
N ASP A 108 3.27 3.47 -12.67
CA ASP A 108 1.95 3.99 -13.03
C ASP A 108 1.56 5.05 -11.99
N PRO A 109 1.44 6.33 -12.39
CA PRO A 109 1.29 7.43 -11.45
C PRO A 109 0.02 7.29 -10.60
N VAL A 110 0.20 7.36 -9.28
CA VAL A 110 -0.89 7.16 -8.30
C VAL A 110 -2.01 8.21 -8.45
N ASP A 111 -1.70 9.40 -8.95
CA ASP A 111 -2.67 10.48 -9.13
C ASP A 111 -3.71 10.17 -10.21
N TYR A 112 -3.33 9.47 -11.29
CA TYR A 112 -4.31 8.98 -12.26
C TYR A 112 -5.20 7.89 -11.66
N LYS A 113 -4.64 7.01 -10.83
CA LYS A 113 -5.43 5.99 -10.12
C LYS A 113 -6.40 6.60 -9.13
N LEU A 114 -6.03 7.70 -8.47
CA LEU A 114 -6.95 8.44 -7.61
C LEU A 114 -8.08 9.07 -8.43
N HIS A 115 -7.76 9.67 -9.58
CA HIS A 115 -8.77 10.25 -10.44
C HIS A 115 -9.80 9.21 -10.92
N GLU A 116 -9.37 8.01 -11.31
CA GLU A 116 -10.27 6.90 -11.66
C GLU A 116 -11.18 6.49 -10.48
N LEU A 117 -10.62 6.42 -9.26
CA LEU A 117 -11.38 6.09 -8.06
C LEU A 117 -12.37 7.19 -7.67
N GLU A 118 -12.00 8.46 -7.86
CA GLU A 118 -12.84 9.63 -7.63
C GLU A 118 -14.04 9.64 -8.58
N ASP A 119 -13.81 9.39 -9.87
CA ASP A 119 -14.86 9.34 -10.88
C ASP A 119 -15.85 8.18 -10.61
N TRP A 120 -15.35 7.02 -10.19
CA TRP A 120 -16.21 5.93 -9.76
C TRP A 120 -16.99 6.27 -8.49
N ALA A 121 -16.33 6.79 -7.45
CA ALA A 121 -16.96 7.08 -6.18
C ALA A 121 -18.06 8.15 -6.30
N LEU A 122 -17.86 9.16 -7.15
CA LEU A 122 -18.79 10.28 -7.33
C LEU A 122 -19.83 10.01 -8.42
N ASN A 123 -19.41 9.49 -9.56
CA ASN A 123 -20.24 9.39 -10.77
C ASN A 123 -20.64 7.96 -11.13
N GLN A 124 -20.19 6.95 -10.36
CA GLN A 124 -20.39 5.53 -10.67
C GLN A 124 -19.88 5.14 -12.07
N SER A 125 -18.90 5.88 -12.58
CA SER A 125 -18.28 5.61 -13.88
C SER A 125 -17.17 4.58 -13.73
N LEU A 126 -17.25 3.49 -14.49
CA LEU A 126 -16.26 2.42 -14.45
C LEU A 126 -14.97 2.81 -15.18
N PRO A 127 -13.79 2.35 -14.74
CA PRO A 127 -12.54 2.63 -15.42
C PRO A 127 -12.55 2.10 -16.86
N ILE A 128 -12.11 2.95 -17.81
CA ILE A 128 -11.95 2.55 -19.21
C ILE A 128 -10.80 1.53 -19.30
N PRO A 129 -11.00 0.37 -19.93
CA PRO A 129 -9.93 -0.61 -20.11
C PRO A 129 -8.76 -0.06 -20.95
N THR A 130 -7.56 -0.03 -20.37
CA THR A 130 -6.30 0.27 -21.07
C THR A 130 -5.21 -0.69 -20.60
N PHE A 131 -3.96 -0.49 -21.06
CA PHE A 131 -2.82 -1.24 -20.50
C PHE A 131 -2.53 -0.90 -19.03
N TYR A 132 -3.08 0.21 -18.51
CA TYR A 132 -2.83 0.70 -17.16
C TYR A 132 -4.10 0.79 -16.31
N SER A 133 -5.31 0.62 -16.87
CA SER A 133 -6.61 0.79 -16.19
C SER A 133 -7.64 -0.27 -16.57
#